data_AF-A0A6N8BAS9-F1
#
_entry.id   AF-A0A6N8BAS9-F1
#
_cell.length_a   1.000
_cell.length_b   1.000
_cell.length_c   1.000
_cell.angle_alpha   90.00
_cell.angle_beta   90.00
_cell.angle_gamma   90.00
#
_symmetry.space_group_name_H-M   'P 1'
#
loop_
_entity.id
_entity.type
_entity.pdbx_description
1 polymer ?
#
loop_
_entity_poly.entity_id
_entity_poly.type
_entity_poly.pdbx_seq_one_letter_code
_entity_poly.pdbx_strand_id
1 'polypeptide(L)' 'AELDVYYLERTLPHVYKLWGRPVYLETVLDSKKVLFSYSGEKVSKKFV' A
#
# COMPACT_ATOMS: atom_id res chain seq x y z
N ALA A 1 -4.04 13.28 11.93
CA ALA A 1 -4.69 12.74 10.74
C ALA A 1 -4.19 11.31 10.58
N GLU A 2 -5.10 10.34 10.62
CA GLU A 2 -4.77 8.93 10.46
C GLU A 2 -4.70 8.57 8.97
N LEU A 3 -3.92 7.54 8.63
CA LEU A 3 -3.82 7.06 7.26
C LEU A 3 -5.08 6.28 6.89
N ASP A 4 -5.88 6.84 5.99
CA ASP A 4 -7.07 6.15 5.46
C ASP A 4 -6.66 5.08 4.42
N VAL A 5 -6.91 3.82 4.79
CA VAL A 5 -6.59 2.64 3.98
C VAL A 5 -7.32 2.67 2.63
N TYR A 6 -8.52 3.23 2.54
CA TYR A 6 -9.28 3.30 1.30
C TYR A 6 -8.54 4.08 0.21
N TYR A 7 -7.99 5.25 0.58
CA TYR A 7 -7.23 6.07 -0.36
C TYR A 7 -5.88 5.44 -0.70
N LEU A 8 -5.22 4.82 0.28
CA LEU A 8 -3.98 4.09 0.06
C LEU A 8 -4.16 2.98 -0.99
N GLU A 9 -5.19 2.16 -0.86
CA GLU A 9 -5.47 1.06 -1.80
C GLU A 9 -5.75 1.58 -3.21
N ARG A 10 -6.34 2.77 -3.35
CA ARG A 10 -6.52 3.43 -4.64
C ARG A 10 -5.25 4.09 -5.17
N THR A 11 -4.35 4.53 -4.29
CA THR A 11 -3.14 5.27 -4.66
C THR A 11 -2.03 4.35 -5.17
N LEU A 12 -1.82 3.19 -4.52
CA LEU A 12 -0.78 2.22 -4.89
C LEU A 12 -0.79 1.81 -6.39
N PRO A 13 -1.95 1.54 -7.02
CA PRO A 13 -2.02 1.30 -8.46
C PRO A 13 -1.49 2.44 -9.32
N HIS A 14 -1.68 3.70 -8.90
CA HIS A 14 -1.16 4.86 -9.63
C HIS A 14 0.36 4.94 -9.54
N VAL A 15 0.94 4.63 -8.37
CA VAL A 15 2.40 4.57 -8.20
C VAL A 15 3.00 3.49 -9.08
N TYR A 16 2.38 2.31 -9.12
CA TYR A 16 2.79 1.24 -10.04
C TYR A 16 2.71 1.65 -11.51
N LYS A 17 1.63 2.35 -11.91
CA LYS A 17 1.48 2.86 -13.29
C LYS A 17 2.62 3.81 -13.69
N LEU A 18 3.10 4.63 -12.76
CA LEU A 18 4.21 5.55 -13.00
C LEU A 18 5.58 4.83 -12.99
N TRP A 19 5.74 3.87 -12.07
CA TRP A 19 7.03 3.24 -11.80
C TRP A 19 7.31 1.99 -12.66
N GLY A 20 6.27 1.28 -13.08
CA GLY A 20 6.36 0.07 -13.90
C GLY A 20 6.95 -1.16 -13.20
N ARG A 21 7.08 -1.16 -11.87
CA ARG A 21 7.57 -2.29 -11.07
C ARG A 21 6.71 -2.46 -9.81
N PRO A 22 6.75 -3.64 -9.15
CA PRO A 22 6.06 -3.84 -7.88
C PRO A 22 6.42 -2.76 -6.86
N VAL A 23 5.40 -2.24 -6.19
CA VAL A 23 5.52 -1.16 -5.19
C VAL A 23 5.15 -1.68 -3.81
N TYR A 24 5.82 -1.13 -2.80
CA TYR A 24 5.68 -1.52 -1.41
C TYR A 24 5.60 -0.26 -0.54
N LEU A 25 4.71 -0.25 0.45
CA LEU A 25 4.53 0.82 1.41
C LEU A 25 4.47 0.24 2.81
N GLU A 26 5.50 0.48 3.62
CA GLU A 26 5.51 0.16 5.05
C GLU A 26 5.02 1.36 5.85
N THR A 27 4.11 1.11 6.80
CA THR A 27 3.52 2.14 7.66
C THR A 27 3.10 1.54 9.01
N VAL A 28 2.58 2.37 9.92
CA VAL A 28 2.01 1.95 11.21
C VAL A 28 0.52 2.29 11.22
N LEU A 29 -0.33 1.30 11.46
CA LEU A 29 -1.77 1.44 11.67
C LEU A 29 -2.12 0.82 13.02
N ASP A 30 -2.89 1.52 13.86
CA ASP A 30 -3.26 1.04 15.20
C ASP A 30 -2.06 0.51 16.01
N SER A 31 -0.93 1.21 15.96
CA SER A 31 0.35 0.82 16.59
C SER A 31 0.96 -0.51 16.09
N LYS A 32 0.46 -1.06 14.99
CA LYS A 32 0.99 -2.26 14.33
C LYS A 32 1.66 -1.88 13.03
N LYS A 33 2.81 -2.51 12.76
CA LYS A 33 3.48 -2.35 11.46
C LYS A 33 2.68 -3.08 10.38
N VAL A 34 2.53 -2.42 9.25
CA VAL A 34 1.78 -2.94 8.11
C VAL A 34 2.56 -2.66 6.84
N LEU A 35 2.69 -3.68 6.01
CA LEU A 35 3.24 -3.62 4.66
C LEU A 35 2.09 -3.75 3.65
N PHE A 36 1.91 -2.73 2.84
CA PHE A 36 1.05 -2.78 1.65
C PHE A 36 1.90 -3.04 0.41
N SER A 37 1.41 -3.88 -0.49
CA SER A 37 2.13 -4.23 -1.72
C SER A 37 1.18 -4.21 -2.92
N TYR A 38 1.70 -3.82 -4.10
CA TYR A 38 0.95 -3.91 -5.35
C TYR A 38 1.87 -4.28 -6.51
N SER A 39 1.52 -5.36 -7.22
CA SER A 39 2.30 -5.93 -8.33
C SER A 39 1.61 -5.84 -9.70
N GLY A 40 0.45 -5.18 -9.79
CA GLY A 40 -0.33 -5.03 -11.02
C GLY A 40 -1.73 -5.64 -10.99
N GLU A 41 -2.05 -6.44 -9.97
CA GLU A 41 -3.37 -7.08 -9.85
C GLU A 41 -4.20 -6.46 -8.72
N LYS A 42 -3.88 -6.80 -7.46
CA LYS A 42 -4.61 -6.35 -6.28
C LYS A 42 -3.64 -5.84 -5.22
N VAL A 43 -4.07 -4.85 -4.45
CA VAL A 43 -3.32 -4.42 -3.26
C VAL A 43 -3.42 -5.51 -2.20
N SER A 44 -2.27 -5.93 -1.68
CA SER A 44 -2.18 -6.87 -0.56
C SER A 44 -1.70 -6.15 0.69
N LYS A 45 -2.16 -6.62 1.85
CA LYS A 45 -1.82 -6.10 3.18
C LYS A 45 -1.23 -7.22 4.01
N LYS A 46 -0.07 -6.98 4.62
CA LYS A 46 0.59 -7.89 5.55
C LYS A 46 0.91 -7.16 6.85
N PHE A 47 0.51 -7.71 7.99
CA PHE A 47 0.97 -7.25 9.30
C PHE A 47 2.39 -7.79 9.54
N VAL A 48 3.29 -6.92 10.00
CA VAL A 48 4.69 -7.22 10.30
C VAL A 48 4.88 -7.35 11.80
#